data_AF-Q5K6R3-F1
#
_entry.id   AF-Q5K6R3-F1
#
_cell.length_a   1.000
_cell.length_b   1.000
_cell.length_c   1.000
_cell.angle_alpha   90.00
_cell.angle_beta   90.00
_cell.angle_gamma   90.00
#
_symmetry.space_group_name_H-M   'P 1'
#
loop_
_entity.id
_entity.type
_entity.pdbx_description
1 polymer ?
#
loop_
_entity_poly.entity_id
_entity_poly.type
_entity_poly.pdbx_seq_one_letter_code
_entity_poly.pdbx_strand_id
1 'polypeptide(L)'
;SDLQDGLVYFKLYDIIRPGVVNWKKVIQKFNKLKINFEKLENCNYVVALGKECKFSLVGISGADINEGNPTLTLGLVWQLMRAYTL
;
A
#
# COMPACT_ATOMS: atom_id res chain seq x y z
N SER A 1 -8.08 -9.67 -5.86
CA SER A 1 -8.61 -9.18 -4.57
C SER A 1 -8.43 -7.68 -4.47
N ASP A 2 -9.35 -6.95 -3.84
CA ASP A 2 -9.39 -5.47 -3.80
C ASP A 2 -8.14 -4.80 -3.20
N LEU A 3 -7.32 -5.55 -2.45
CA LEU A 3 -6.09 -5.08 -1.82
C LEU A 3 -4.85 -5.14 -2.73
N GLN A 4 -4.88 -5.92 -3.82
CA GLN A 4 -3.73 -6.12 -4.71
C GLN A 4 -3.39 -4.87 -5.53
N ASP A 5 -4.34 -3.93 -5.62
CA ASP A 5 -4.21 -2.75 -6.47
C ASP A 5 -3.54 -1.57 -5.74
N GLY A 6 -3.27 -1.72 -4.44
CA GLY A 6 -2.64 -0.69 -3.59
C GLY A 6 -3.56 0.46 -3.16
N LEU A 7 -4.66 0.70 -3.89
CA LEU A 7 -5.52 1.89 -3.73
C LEU A 7 -6.18 2.02 -2.35
N VAL A 8 -6.59 0.90 -1.76
CA VAL A 8 -7.22 0.90 -0.43
C VAL A 8 -6.25 1.39 0.64
N TYR A 9 -4.97 0.99 0.56
CA TYR A 9 -3.96 1.41 1.52
C TYR A 9 -3.71 2.90 1.45
N PHE A 10 -3.69 3.52 0.27
CA PHE A 10 -3.54 4.97 0.14
C PHE A 10 -4.66 5.73 0.84
N LYS A 11 -5.92 5.28 0.69
CA LYS A 11 -7.03 5.89 1.43
C LYS A 11 -6.87 5.76 2.94
N LEU A 12 -6.42 4.59 3.41
CA LEU A 12 -6.15 4.37 4.85
C LEU A 12 -5.01 5.26 5.35
N TYR A 13 -3.93 5.41 4.59
CA TYR A 13 -2.84 6.32 4.93
C TYR A 13 -3.32 7.77 5.05
N ASP A 14 -4.19 8.23 4.15
CA ASP A 14 -4.73 9.59 4.20
C ASP A 14 -5.70 9.81 5.37
N ILE A 15 -6.41 8.76 5.81
CA ILE A 15 -7.24 8.80 7.03
C ILE A 15 -6.37 8.88 8.29
N ILE A 16 -5.31 8.07 8.36
CA ILE A 16 -4.41 8.03 9.53
C ILE A 16 -3.57 9.31 9.60
N ARG A 17 -3.05 9.75 8.46
CA ARG A 17 -2.17 10.91 8.35
C ARG A 17 -2.48 11.70 7.08
N PRO A 18 -3.37 12.70 7.17
CA PRO A 18 -3.78 13.46 5.99
C PRO A 18 -2.57 14.15 5.34
N GLY A 19 -2.45 13.99 4.02
CA GLY A 19 -1.38 14.59 3.22
C GLY A 19 -0.10 13.77 3.11
N VAL A 20 -0.03 12.56 3.69
CA VAL A 20 1.14 11.67 3.50
C VAL A 20 1.17 11.05 2.10
N VAL A 21 0.00 10.86 1.48
CA VAL A 21 -0.10 10.27 0.14
C VAL A 21 0.01 11.35 -0.92
N ASN A 22 0.99 11.21 -1.79
CA ASN A 22 1.04 12.01 -3.01
C ASN A 22 0.21 11.33 -4.11
N TRP A 23 -1.07 11.73 -4.18
CA TRP A 23 -2.02 11.22 -5.17
C TRP A 23 -1.58 11.42 -6.64
N LYS A 24 -0.64 12.33 -6.94
CA LYS A 24 -0.08 12.48 -8.30
C LYS A 24 0.78 11.30 -8.73
N LYS A 25 1.34 10.55 -7.78
CA LYS A 25 2.14 9.34 -8.03
C LYS A 25 1.28 8.07 -8.06
N VAL A 26 0.04 8.13 -7.59
CA VAL A 26 -0.86 6.98 -7.48
C VAL A 26 -1.53 6.72 -8.83
N ILE A 27 -1.42 5.50 -9.33
CA ILE A 27 -2.09 5.07 -10.56
C ILE A 27 -3.51 4.65 -10.20
N GLN A 28 -4.49 5.50 -10.51
CA GLN A 28 -5.91 5.23 -10.25
C GLN A 28 -6.65 4.62 -11.44
N LYS A 29 -6.18 4.89 -12.67
CA LYS A 29 -6.74 4.35 -13.90
C LYS A 29 -5.73 3.38 -14.49
N PHE A 30 -6.01 2.09 -14.36
CA PHE A 30 -5.15 1.04 -14.88
C PHE A 30 -5.38 0.85 -16.38
N ASN A 31 -4.29 0.72 -17.13
CA ASN A 31 -4.31 0.32 -18.51
C ASN A 31 -4.29 -1.21 -18.61
N LYS A 32 -5.23 -1.80 -19.36
CA LYS A 32 -5.35 -3.27 -19.51
C LYS A 32 -4.06 -3.97 -19.91
N LEU A 33 -3.20 -3.30 -20.69
CA LEU A 33 -1.93 -3.87 -21.15
C LEU A 33 -0.82 -3.85 -20.09
N LYS A 34 -0.89 -2.96 -19.10
CA LYS A 34 0.16 -2.73 -18.09
C LYS A 34 -0.31 -2.91 -16.65
N ILE A 35 -1.53 -3.44 -16.48
CA ILE A 35 -2.23 -3.51 -15.21
C ILE A 35 -1.38 -4.12 -14.07
N ASN A 36 -0.65 -5.21 -14.34
CA ASN A 36 0.17 -5.85 -13.30
C ASN A 36 1.38 -5.00 -12.87
N PHE A 37 1.98 -4.26 -13.80
CA PHE A 37 3.12 -3.39 -13.52
C PHE A 37 2.67 -2.15 -12.75
N GLU A 38 1.55 -1.56 -13.17
CA GLU A 38 0.96 -0.39 -12.50
C GLU A 38 0.50 -0.72 -11.08
N LYS A 39 -0.07 -1.91 -10.86
CA LYS A 39 -0.40 -2.41 -9.52
C LYS A 39 0.85 -2.61 -8.66
N LEU A 40 1.90 -3.19 -9.24
CA LEU A 40 3.17 -3.38 -8.54
C LEU A 40 3.81 -2.04 -8.14
N GLU A 41 3.78 -1.02 -9.02
CA GLU A 41 4.23 0.33 -8.71
C GLU A 41 3.44 0.95 -7.55
N ASN A 42 2.12 0.83 -7.57
CA ASN A 42 1.27 1.26 -6.45
C ASN A 42 1.66 0.53 -5.15
N CYS A 43 1.79 -0.79 -5.17
CA CYS A 43 2.14 -1.57 -3.99
C CYS A 43 3.55 -1.25 -3.45
N ASN A 44 4.52 -0.99 -4.33
CA ASN A 44 5.83 -0.50 -3.92
C ASN A 44 5.74 0.87 -3.23
N TYR A 45 4.88 1.76 -3.75
CA TYR A 45 4.67 3.06 -3.13
C TYR A 45 3.97 2.95 -1.76
N VAL A 46 3.03 2.02 -1.58
CA VAL A 46 2.41 1.69 -0.29
C VAL A 46 3.47 1.31 0.76
N VAL A 47 4.43 0.47 0.39
CA VAL A 47 5.52 0.06 1.28
C VAL A 47 6.46 1.22 1.60
N ALA A 48 6.78 2.06 0.62
CA ALA A 48 7.61 3.25 0.81
C ALA A 48 6.96 4.24 1.80
N LEU A 49 5.66 4.50 1.66
CA LEU A 49 4.91 5.34 2.59
C LEU A 49 4.88 4.76 4.01
N GLY A 50 4.71 3.44 4.14
CA GLY A 50 4.75 2.79 5.45
C GLY A 50 6.09 2.97 6.15
N LYS A 51 7.20 2.86 5.42
CA LYS A 51 8.54 3.12 5.96
C LYS A 51 8.70 4.58 6.42
N GLU A 52 8.15 5.55 5.65
CA GLU A 52 8.14 6.97 6.04
C GLU A 52 7.28 7.21 7.30
N CYS A 53 6.18 6.48 7.44
CA CYS A 53 5.33 6.45 8.63
C CYS A 53 5.95 5.68 9.82
N LYS A 54 7.23 5.27 9.73
CA LYS A 54 7.96 4.49 10.74
C LYS A 54 7.35 3.11 11.04
N PHE A 55 6.68 2.51 10.07
CA PHE A 55 6.19 1.13 10.17
C PHE A 55 7.34 0.14 10.00
N SER A 56 7.28 -0.96 10.75
CA SER A 56 8.28 -2.02 10.69
C SER A 56 7.93 -3.01 9.58
N LEU A 57 8.27 -2.65 8.35
CA LEU A 57 8.01 -3.42 7.14
C LEU A 57 9.22 -4.25 6.67
N VAL A 58 10.00 -4.79 7.62
CA VAL A 58 11.17 -5.61 7.29
C VAL A 58 10.70 -6.91 6.62
N GLY A 59 11.18 -7.17 5.41
CA GLY A 59 10.81 -8.35 4.63
C GLY A 59 9.48 -8.27 3.87
N ILE A 60 8.80 -7.12 3.86
CA ILE A 60 7.61 -6.89 3.03
C ILE A 60 8.01 -6.07 1.79
N SER A 61 7.73 -6.61 0.61
CA SER A 61 7.91 -5.94 -0.69
C SER A 61 6.57 -5.63 -1.34
N GLY A 62 6.54 -4.70 -2.30
CA GLY A 62 5.31 -4.42 -3.05
C GLY A 62 4.83 -5.62 -3.89
N ALA A 63 5.75 -6.51 -4.28
CA ALA A 63 5.42 -7.77 -4.96
C ALA A 63 4.55 -8.67 -4.08
N ASP A 64 4.92 -8.85 -2.81
CA ASP A 64 4.16 -9.68 -1.86
C ASP A 64 2.70 -9.22 -1.71
N ILE A 65 2.48 -7.91 -1.75
CA ILE A 65 1.14 -7.31 -1.67
C ILE A 65 0.37 -7.50 -2.98
N ASN A 66 1.03 -7.30 -4.12
CA ASN A 66 0.44 -7.48 -5.45
C ASN A 66 0.06 -8.96 -5.72
N GLU A 67 0.91 -9.89 -5.28
CA GLU A 67 0.64 -11.34 -5.34
C GLU A 67 -0.43 -11.76 -4.32
N GLY A 68 -0.69 -10.93 -3.31
CA GLY A 68 -1.73 -11.17 -2.30
C GLY A 68 -1.30 -12.16 -1.22
N ASN A 69 -0.03 -12.15 -0.82
CA ASN A 69 0.48 -12.94 0.29
C ASN A 69 -0.28 -12.54 1.58
N PRO A 70 -1.09 -13.44 2.16
CA PRO A 70 -2.01 -13.08 3.24
C PRO A 70 -1.27 -12.70 4.52
N THR A 71 -0.14 -13.34 4.83
CA THR A 71 0.64 -13.08 6.05
C THR A 71 1.23 -11.68 6.03
N LEU A 72 1.84 -11.29 4.91
CA LEU A 72 2.49 -9.99 4.75
C LEU A 72 1.46 -8.86 4.60
N THR A 73 0.38 -9.12 3.88
CA THR A 73 -0.76 -8.19 3.76
C THR A 73 -1.39 -7.90 5.11
N LEU A 74 -1.66 -8.95 5.91
CA LEU A 74 -2.24 -8.78 7.25
C LEU A 74 -1.27 -8.05 8.20
N GLY A 75 0.04 -8.32 8.09
CA GLY A 75 1.06 -7.60 8.85
C GLY A 75 1.04 -6.09 8.59
N LEU A 76 0.92 -5.67 7.33
CA LEU A 76 0.80 -4.26 6.97
C LEU A 76 -0.50 -3.64 7.52
N VAL A 77 -1.64 -4.32 7.34
CA VAL A 77 -2.95 -3.86 7.84
C VAL A 77 -2.94 -3.70 9.36
N TRP A 78 -2.31 -4.63 10.08
CA TRP A 78 -2.19 -4.54 11.54
C TRP A 78 -1.41 -3.29 11.98
N GLN A 79 -0.32 -2.94 11.28
CA GLN A 79 0.43 -1.72 11.59
C GLN A 79 -0.37 -0.45 11.27
N LEU A 80 -1.13 -0.45 10.18
CA LEU A 80 -2.06 0.64 9.85
C LEU A 80 -3.14 0.80 10.93
N MET A 81 -3.77 -0.30 11.37
CA MET A 81 -4.77 -0.27 12.44
C MET A 81 -4.18 0.24 13.76
N ARG A 82 -3.00 -0.23 14.13
CA ARG A 82 -2.30 0.25 15.32
C ARG A 82 -1.99 1.75 15.25
N ALA A 83 -1.62 2.26 14.08
CA ALA A 83 -1.33 3.68 13.87
C ALA A 83 -2.60 4.56 13.83
N TYR A 84 -3.76 3.99 13.51
CA TYR A 84 -5.05 4.69 13.53
C TYR A 84 -5.61 4.87 14.95
N THR A 85 -5.43 3.86 15.80
CA THR A 85 -6.01 3.85 17.17
C THR A 85 -5.20 4.68 18.17
N LEU A 86 -3.91 4.91 17.90
CA LEU A 86 -3.00 5.70 18.74
C LEU A 86 -3.07 7.19 18.36
#